data_AF-A0A2W5F4B5-F1
#
_entry.id   AF-A0A2W5F4B5-F1
#
_cell.length_a   1.000
_cell.length_b   1.000
_cell.length_c   1.000
_cell.angle_alpha   90.00
_cell.angle_beta   90.00
_cell.angle_gamma   90.00
#
_symmetry.space_group_name_H-M   'P 1'
#
loop_
_entity.id
_entity.type
_entity.pdbx_description
1 polymer ?
#
loop_
_entity_poly.entity_id
_entity_poly.type
_entity_poly.pdbx_seq_one_letter_code
_entity_poly.pdbx_strand_id
1 'polypeptide(L)'
;MTRLVVPKSAINGRLASKSLKNLPPDDYRDRLIKYIPAESVALYVAVDKMVNSHYGLSTLTADSVVSTQAVIVSWAILALGIIGTPIYLYRRKLSGQPWLLNAVISTIAFVLWAYTLSGSVFLVHQWYSVFAAGLLAPIFTFVAGFFEPKPE
;
A
#
# COMPACT_ATOMS: atom_id res chain seq x y z
N MET A 1 4.71 14.43 -12.22
CA MET A 1 5.23 14.19 -10.86
C MET A 1 5.82 12.80 -10.79
N THR A 2 6.96 12.60 -10.12
CA THR A 2 7.53 11.28 -9.88
C THR A 2 6.71 10.52 -8.84
N ARG A 3 6.55 9.20 -9.04
CA ARG A 3 5.72 8.38 -8.15
C ARG A 3 6.36 8.14 -6.78
N LEU A 4 7.69 8.09 -6.75
CA LEU A 4 8.50 7.82 -5.56
C LEU A 4 9.02 9.13 -4.95
N VAL A 5 9.28 9.10 -3.65
CA VAL A 5 9.85 10.22 -2.90
C VAL A 5 11.24 10.60 -3.43
N VAL A 6 11.47 11.90 -3.59
CA VAL A 6 12.75 12.53 -3.95
C VAL A 6 13.32 13.16 -2.67
N PRO A 7 14.37 12.58 -2.07
CA PRO A 7 14.90 13.09 -0.82
C PRO A 7 15.76 14.34 -1.03
N LYS A 8 15.80 15.22 -0.04
CA LYS A 8 16.59 16.48 -0.04
C LYS A 8 18.07 16.21 -0.27
N SER A 9 18.58 15.10 0.25
CA SER A 9 19.98 14.69 0.13
C SER A 9 20.37 14.20 -1.27
N ALA A 10 19.44 13.68 -2.07
CA ALA A 10 19.75 13.22 -3.44
C ALA A 10 20.09 14.37 -4.39
N ILE A 11 19.68 15.60 -4.07
CA ILE A 11 19.98 16.80 -4.88
C ILE A 11 21.43 17.26 -4.68
N ASN A 12 21.97 17.06 -3.47
CA ASN A 12 23.34 17.46 -3.11
C ASN A 12 24.38 16.39 -3.48
N GLY A 13 23.97 15.15 -3.73
CA GLY A 13 24.84 14.04 -4.14
C GLY A 13 25.18 14.06 -5.63
N ARG A 14 26.46 13.89 -5.97
CA ARG A 14 27.00 13.86 -7.35
C ARG A 14 26.53 12.70 -8.24
N LEU A 15 25.66 11.81 -7.77
CA LEU A 15 25.24 10.59 -8.49
C LEU A 15 23.75 10.53 -8.85
N ALA A 16 22.97 11.58 -8.56
CA ALA A 16 21.64 11.70 -9.14
C ALA A 16 21.76 11.83 -10.66
N SER A 17 21.21 10.86 -11.41
CA SER A 17 21.06 10.97 -12.85
C SER A 17 20.49 12.36 -13.20
N LYS A 18 20.88 12.94 -14.35
CA LYS A 18 20.40 14.27 -14.81
C LYS A 18 18.87 14.44 -14.64
N SER A 19 18.10 13.35 -14.67
CA SER A 19 16.66 13.32 -14.48
C SER A 19 16.18 13.61 -13.05
N LEU A 20 16.89 13.20 -11.99
CA LEU A 20 16.48 13.43 -10.59
C LEU A 20 16.92 14.79 -10.06
N LYS A 21 18.07 15.30 -10.54
CA LYS A 21 18.64 16.58 -10.09
C LYS A 21 17.79 17.80 -10.46
N ASN A 22 16.92 17.66 -11.46
CA ASN A 22 16.02 18.72 -11.93
C ASN A 22 14.68 18.76 -11.18
N LEU A 23 14.44 17.82 -10.26
CA LEU A 23 13.19 17.78 -9.50
C LEU A 23 13.37 18.46 -8.14
N PRO A 24 12.41 19.29 -7.72
CA PRO A 24 12.42 19.82 -6.36
C PRO A 24 12.30 18.68 -5.35
N PRO A 25 12.92 18.82 -4.16
CA PRO A 25 12.80 17.81 -3.12
C PRO A 25 11.37 17.81 -2.56
N ASP A 26 10.90 16.65 -2.15
CA ASP A 26 9.55 16.49 -1.61
C ASP A 26 9.46 16.99 -0.17
N ASP A 27 8.41 17.78 0.11
CA ASP A 27 8.07 18.18 1.47
C ASP A 27 7.24 17.09 2.18
N TYR A 28 6.95 17.26 3.46
CA TYR A 28 6.17 16.30 4.27
C TYR A 28 4.88 15.85 3.58
N ARG A 29 4.11 16.80 3.02
CA ARG A 29 2.86 16.52 2.30
C ARG A 29 3.08 15.65 1.06
N ASP A 30 4.12 15.93 0.29
CA ASP A 30 4.43 15.19 -0.94
C ASP A 30 4.83 13.76 -0.61
N ARG A 31 5.62 13.57 0.45
CA ARG A 31 5.99 12.24 0.96
C ARG A 31 4.77 11.44 1.36
N LEU A 32 3.87 12.05 2.12
CA LEU A 32 2.63 11.43 2.54
C LEU A 32 1.81 10.93 1.34
N ILE A 33 1.61 11.79 0.34
CA ILE A 33 0.84 11.42 -0.86
C ILE A 33 1.53 10.29 -1.64
N LYS A 34 2.85 10.31 -1.75
CA LYS A 34 3.62 9.30 -2.49
C LYS A 34 3.65 7.94 -1.78
N TYR A 35 3.60 7.90 -0.46
CA TYR A 35 3.57 6.64 0.29
C TYR A 35 2.24 5.91 0.25
N ILE A 36 1.14 6.55 -0.16
CA ILE A 36 -0.14 5.88 -0.33
C ILE A 36 -0.18 5.23 -1.72
N PRO A 37 -0.25 3.88 -1.82
CA PRO A 37 -0.32 3.17 -3.10
C PRO A 37 -1.76 3.16 -3.65
N ALA A 38 -2.30 4.34 -3.98
CA ALA A 38 -3.69 4.50 -4.38
C ALA A 38 -4.10 3.57 -5.54
N GLU A 39 -3.20 3.36 -6.51
CA GLU A 39 -3.45 2.48 -7.66
C GLU A 39 -3.61 1.01 -7.24
N SER A 40 -2.73 0.51 -6.36
CA SER A 40 -2.82 -0.86 -5.83
C SER A 40 -4.07 -1.04 -4.96
N VAL A 41 -4.38 -0.06 -4.11
CA VAL A 41 -5.57 -0.09 -3.24
C VAL A 41 -6.84 -0.08 -4.08
N ALA A 42 -6.92 0.77 -5.11
CA ALA A 42 -8.08 0.82 -6.00
C ALA A 42 -8.32 -0.51 -6.71
N LEU A 43 -7.27 -1.11 -7.27
CA LEU A 43 -7.36 -2.44 -7.91
C LEU A 43 -7.81 -3.50 -6.91
N TYR A 44 -7.18 -3.55 -5.73
CA TYR A 44 -7.52 -4.50 -4.69
C TYR A 44 -8.99 -4.39 -4.28
N VAL A 45 -9.47 -3.19 -3.97
CA VAL A 45 -10.85 -2.96 -3.53
C VAL A 45 -11.85 -3.38 -4.60
N ALA A 46 -11.60 -3.03 -5.86
CA ALA A 46 -12.48 -3.40 -6.96
C ALA A 46 -12.68 -4.93 -7.02
N VAL A 47 -11.59 -5.70 -6.95
CA VAL A 47 -11.66 -7.17 -7.03
C VAL A 47 -12.16 -7.78 -5.72
N ASP A 48 -11.70 -7.28 -4.57
CA ASP A 48 -12.06 -7.76 -3.23
C ASP A 48 -13.57 -7.62 -2.98
N LYS A 49 -14.19 -6.51 -3.39
CA LYS A 49 -15.64 -6.33 -3.21
C LYS A 49 -16.49 -7.24 -4.08
N MET A 50 -15.99 -7.62 -5.26
CA MET A 50 -16.65 -8.67 -6.06
C MET A 50 -16.59 -10.02 -5.35
N VAL A 51 -15.45 -10.38 -4.76
CA VAL A 51 -15.28 -11.63 -4.00
C VAL A 51 -16.15 -11.65 -2.75
N ASN A 52 -16.14 -10.56 -1.98
CA ASN A 52 -16.98 -10.41 -0.81
C ASN A 52 -18.47 -10.57 -1.17
N SER A 53 -18.92 -9.90 -2.23
CA SER A 53 -20.30 -10.00 -2.71
C SER A 53 -20.65 -11.40 -3.21
N HIS A 54 -19.73 -12.10 -3.90
CA HIS A 54 -19.98 -13.43 -4.44
C HIS A 54 -20.11 -14.50 -3.34
N TYR A 55 -19.27 -14.42 -2.30
CA TYR A 55 -19.24 -15.39 -1.20
C TYR A 55 -20.01 -14.95 0.05
N GLY A 56 -20.63 -13.77 0.07
CA GLY A 56 -21.40 -13.25 1.21
C GLY A 56 -20.56 -13.01 2.46
N LEU A 57 -19.32 -12.54 2.32
CA LEU A 57 -18.35 -12.53 3.42
C LEU A 57 -18.66 -11.49 4.51
N SER A 58 -19.41 -10.44 4.16
CA SER A 58 -19.83 -9.39 5.10
C SER A 58 -20.93 -9.82 6.08
N THR A 59 -21.63 -10.93 5.80
CA THR A 59 -22.69 -11.45 6.67
C THR A 59 -22.24 -12.69 7.46
N LEU A 60 -20.95 -12.99 7.46
CA LEU A 60 -20.39 -14.09 8.25
C LEU A 60 -20.60 -13.83 9.74
N THR A 61 -20.95 -14.91 10.44
CA THR A 61 -21.06 -14.99 11.90
C THR A 61 -20.05 -16.01 12.42
N ALA A 62 -19.88 -16.10 13.74
CA ALA A 62 -18.90 -17.00 14.36
C ALA A 62 -19.09 -18.48 13.95
N ASP A 63 -20.32 -18.91 13.66
CA ASP A 63 -20.66 -20.28 13.30
C ASP A 63 -20.75 -20.52 11.78
N SER A 64 -20.45 -19.50 10.96
CA SER A 64 -20.56 -19.60 9.51
C SER A 64 -19.48 -20.51 8.93
N VAL A 65 -19.89 -21.50 8.14
CA VAL A 65 -18.98 -22.35 7.38
C VAL A 65 -18.50 -21.59 6.14
N VAL A 66 -17.20 -21.29 6.09
CA VAL A 66 -16.60 -20.58 4.94
C VAL A 66 -16.08 -21.59 3.92
N SER A 67 -16.35 -21.35 2.64
CA SER A 67 -15.83 -22.20 1.57
C SER A 67 -14.30 -22.08 1.45
N THR A 68 -13.63 -23.21 1.23
CA THR A 68 -12.17 -23.24 1.01
C THR A 68 -11.76 -22.35 -0.17
N GLN A 69 -12.60 -22.27 -1.21
CA GLN A 69 -12.39 -21.40 -2.36
C GLN A 69 -12.39 -19.92 -1.98
N ALA A 70 -13.31 -19.48 -1.11
CA ALA A 70 -13.34 -18.10 -0.63
C ALA A 70 -12.05 -17.74 0.12
N VAL A 71 -11.53 -18.66 0.94
CA VAL A 71 -10.24 -18.50 1.64
C VAL A 71 -9.10 -18.33 0.63
N ILE A 72 -8.97 -19.26 -0.33
CA ILE A 72 -7.89 -19.27 -1.32
C ILE A 72 -7.91 -17.98 -2.15
N VAL A 73 -9.08 -17.59 -2.67
CA VAL A 73 -9.22 -16.40 -3.53
C VAL A 73 -8.93 -15.12 -2.74
N SER A 74 -9.38 -15.03 -1.48
CA SER A 74 -9.11 -13.87 -0.62
C SER A 74 -7.61 -13.68 -0.38
N TRP A 75 -6.89 -14.78 -0.11
CA TRP A 75 -5.44 -14.75 0.03
C TRP A 75 -4.73 -14.42 -1.28
N ALA A 76 -5.18 -14.97 -2.40
CA ALA A 76 -4.59 -14.70 -3.71
C ALA A 76 -4.66 -13.22 -4.10
N ILE A 77 -5.80 -12.56 -3.85
CA ILE A 77 -5.99 -11.13 -4.16
C ILE A 77 -5.17 -10.24 -3.22
N LEU A 78 -5.10 -10.57 -1.92
CA LEU A 78 -4.23 -9.86 -0.99
C LEU A 78 -2.76 -10.01 -1.40
N ALA A 79 -2.31 -11.22 -1.72
CA ALA A 79 -0.95 -11.51 -2.16
C ALA A 79 -0.61 -10.77 -3.45
N LEU A 80 -1.55 -10.70 -4.41
CA LEU A 80 -1.39 -9.92 -5.63
C LEU A 80 -1.12 -8.44 -5.33
N GLY A 81 -1.81 -7.86 -4.35
CA GLY A 81 -1.57 -6.47 -3.95
C GLY A 81 -0.25 -6.27 -3.20
N ILE A 82 0.10 -7.19 -2.29
CA ILE A 82 1.37 -7.14 -1.53
C ILE A 82 2.58 -7.28 -2.46
N ILE A 83 2.52 -8.16 -3.45
CA ILE A 83 3.60 -8.41 -4.41
C ILE A 83 3.56 -7.38 -5.55
N GLY A 84 2.37 -7.02 -6.01
CA GLY A 84 2.16 -6.08 -7.10
C GLY A 84 2.62 -4.66 -6.76
N THR A 85 2.41 -4.20 -5.52
CA THR A 85 2.82 -2.86 -5.06
C THR A 85 4.32 -2.59 -5.21
N PRO A 86 5.24 -3.40 -4.64
CA PRO A 86 6.67 -3.18 -4.81
C PRO A 86 7.13 -3.37 -6.26
N ILE A 87 6.55 -4.33 -7.02
CA ILE A 87 6.87 -4.52 -8.45
C ILE A 87 6.49 -3.29 -9.28
N TYR A 88 5.29 -2.75 -9.05
CA TYR A 88 4.82 -1.54 -9.72
C TYR A 88 5.74 -0.35 -9.43
N LEU A 89 6.08 -0.13 -8.16
CA LEU A 89 6.98 0.96 -7.76
C LEU A 89 8.38 0.79 -8.32
N TYR A 90 8.90 -0.45 -8.35
CA TYR A 90 10.19 -0.75 -8.96
C TYR A 90 10.20 -0.41 -10.45
N ARG A 91 9.13 -0.73 -11.19
CA ARG A 91 9.01 -0.39 -12.63
C ARG A 91 8.84 1.11 -12.89
N ARG A 92 8.38 1.87 -11.89
CA ARG A 92 8.12 3.32 -12.00
C ARG A 92 9.27 4.19 -11.46
N LYS A 93 10.30 3.60 -10.88
CA LYS A 93 11.43 4.34 -10.32
C LYS A 93 12.26 5.00 -11.43
N LEU A 94 12.82 6.17 -11.13
CA LEU A 94 13.87 6.76 -11.96
C LEU A 94 15.23 6.14 -11.63
N SER A 95 16.16 6.23 -12.58
CA SER A 95 17.53 5.75 -12.38
C SER A 95 18.21 6.51 -11.24
N GLY A 96 18.71 5.77 -10.24
CA GLY A 96 19.34 6.31 -9.02
C GLY A 96 18.37 6.76 -7.93
N GLN A 97 17.07 6.48 -8.06
CA GLN A 97 16.10 6.87 -7.02
C GLN A 97 16.01 5.80 -5.91
N PRO A 98 16.11 6.19 -4.62
CA PRO A 98 15.96 5.27 -3.50
C PRO A 98 14.52 4.74 -3.43
N TRP A 99 14.35 3.50 -3.86
CA TRP A 99 13.04 2.90 -4.09
C TRP A 99 12.63 1.94 -2.98
N LEU A 100 13.60 1.36 -2.26
CA LEU A 100 13.34 0.30 -1.30
C LEU A 100 12.46 0.78 -0.13
N LEU A 101 12.79 1.92 0.47
CA LEU A 101 11.98 2.51 1.55
C LEU A 101 10.56 2.86 1.06
N ASN A 102 10.44 3.42 -0.15
CA ASN A 102 9.15 3.71 -0.77
C ASN A 102 8.32 2.43 -0.94
N ALA A 103 8.94 1.36 -1.43
CA ALA A 103 8.28 0.07 -1.62
C ALA A 103 7.82 -0.54 -0.29
N VAL A 104 8.67 -0.53 0.75
CA VAL A 104 8.32 -1.07 2.08
C VAL A 104 7.18 -0.29 2.71
N ILE A 105 7.29 1.05 2.80
CA ILE A 105 6.26 1.89 3.41
C ILE A 105 4.94 1.76 2.62
N SER A 106 5.00 1.77 1.29
CA SER A 106 3.79 1.63 0.47
C SER A 106 3.16 0.24 0.61
N THR A 107 3.96 -0.83 0.77
CA THR A 107 3.42 -2.17 0.97
C THR A 107 2.75 -2.31 2.34
N ILE A 108 3.32 -1.71 3.39
CA ILE A 108 2.69 -1.62 4.70
C ILE A 108 1.38 -0.83 4.58
N ALA A 109 1.41 0.33 3.93
CA ALA A 109 0.24 1.15 3.66
C ALA A 109 -0.86 0.34 2.99
N PHE A 110 -0.51 -0.44 1.95
CA PHE A 110 -1.45 -1.29 1.24
C PHE A 110 -2.18 -2.27 2.17
N VAL A 111 -1.45 -2.96 3.05
CA VAL A 111 -2.06 -3.90 4.01
C VAL A 111 -2.99 -3.17 4.99
N LEU A 112 -2.58 -2.01 5.49
CA LEU A 112 -3.41 -1.21 6.40
C LEU A 112 -4.69 -0.72 5.71
N TRP A 113 -4.59 -0.31 4.45
CA TRP A 113 -5.75 0.08 3.63
C TRP A 113 -6.66 -1.12 3.33
N ALA A 114 -6.09 -2.28 2.98
CA ALA A 114 -6.84 -3.51 2.77
C ALA A 114 -7.63 -3.91 4.03
N TYR A 115 -7.02 -3.78 5.21
CA TYR A 115 -7.70 -4.01 6.49
C TYR A 115 -8.81 -2.97 6.74
N THR A 116 -8.48 -1.69 6.61
CA THR A 116 -9.41 -0.55 6.84
C THR A 116 -10.67 -0.68 6.00
N LEU A 117 -10.53 -1.14 4.75
CA LEU A 117 -11.62 -1.29 3.80
C LEU A 117 -12.33 -2.64 3.91
N SER A 118 -12.21 -3.35 5.03
CA SER A 118 -12.86 -4.64 5.28
C SER A 118 -12.50 -5.70 4.21
N GLY A 119 -11.21 -5.91 3.99
CA GLY A 119 -10.69 -6.90 3.05
C GLY A 119 -11.18 -8.33 3.35
N SER A 120 -11.51 -9.09 2.31
CA SER A 120 -12.13 -10.42 2.40
C SER A 120 -11.33 -11.40 3.24
N VAL A 121 -10.00 -11.34 3.20
CA VAL A 121 -9.11 -12.22 3.99
C VAL A 121 -9.31 -12.03 5.49
N PHE A 122 -9.56 -10.80 5.94
CA PHE A 122 -9.77 -10.48 7.35
C PHE A 122 -11.16 -10.89 7.81
N LEU A 123 -12.15 -10.86 6.92
CA LEU A 123 -13.52 -11.31 7.20
C LEU A 123 -13.59 -12.84 7.29
N VAL A 124 -12.99 -13.54 6.32
CA VAL A 124 -12.97 -15.01 6.25
C VAL A 124 -12.31 -15.63 7.49
N HIS A 125 -11.36 -14.93 8.12
CA HIS A 125 -10.69 -15.41 9.33
C HIS A 125 -11.21 -14.76 10.63
N GLN A 126 -12.25 -13.92 10.55
CA GLN A 126 -12.81 -13.18 11.69
C GLN A 126 -11.76 -12.33 12.44
N TRP A 127 -10.72 -11.87 11.73
CA TRP A 127 -9.68 -10.97 12.25
C TRP A 127 -10.06 -9.49 12.17
N TYR A 128 -11.19 -9.19 11.54
CA TYR A 128 -11.65 -7.83 11.32
C TYR A 128 -12.25 -7.23 12.61
N SER A 129 -11.75 -6.06 12.99
CA SER A 129 -12.25 -5.23 14.07
C SER A 129 -12.53 -3.85 13.53
N VAL A 130 -13.78 -3.38 13.67
CA VAL A 130 -14.21 -2.04 13.24
C VAL A 130 -13.37 -0.95 13.91
N PHE A 131 -13.04 -1.14 15.19
CA PHE A 131 -12.23 -0.20 15.95
C PHE A 131 -10.81 -0.08 15.38
N ALA A 132 -10.16 -1.22 15.10
CA ALA A 132 -8.82 -1.22 14.49
C ALA A 132 -8.87 -0.63 13.07
N ALA A 133 -9.89 -0.97 12.27
CA ALA A 133 -10.07 -0.46 10.92
C ALA A 133 -10.22 1.07 10.90
N GLY A 134 -10.94 1.64 11.87
CA GLY A 134 -11.12 3.08 11.99
C GLY A 134 -9.85 3.86 12.38
N LEU A 135 -8.83 3.20 12.95
CA LEU A 135 -7.63 3.85 13.47
C LEU A 135 -6.38 3.63 12.61
N LEU A 136 -6.22 2.47 12.00
CA LEU A 136 -4.97 2.08 11.33
C LEU A 136 -4.57 3.01 10.17
N ALA A 137 -5.49 3.28 9.24
CA ALA A 137 -5.18 4.17 8.11
C ALA A 137 -4.96 5.64 8.54
N PRO A 138 -5.80 6.25 9.40
CA PRO A 138 -5.54 7.61 9.89
C PRO A 138 -4.20 7.75 10.62
N ILE A 139 -3.87 6.82 11.53
CA ILE A 139 -2.57 6.83 12.23
C ILE A 139 -1.42 6.73 11.23
N PHE A 140 -1.52 5.82 10.25
CA PHE A 140 -0.53 5.71 9.20
C PHE A 140 -0.37 7.02 8.40
N THR A 141 -1.47 7.70 8.07
CA THR A 141 -1.43 8.99 7.35
C THR A 141 -0.67 10.05 8.14
N PHE A 142 -0.75 10.10 9.47
CA PHE A 142 0.06 11.03 10.26
C PHE A 142 1.53 10.62 10.37
N VAL A 143 1.82 9.31 10.41
CA VAL A 143 3.16 8.80 10.68
C VAL A 143 4.03 8.67 9.43
N ALA A 144 3.45 8.32 8.27
CA ALA A 144 4.22 7.96 7.08
C ALA A 144 5.09 9.12 6.54
N GLY A 145 4.63 10.37 6.64
CA GLY A 145 5.35 11.54 6.11
C GLY A 145 6.65 11.89 6.87
N PHE A 146 6.86 11.32 8.07
CA PHE A 146 8.08 11.54 8.85
C PHE A 146 9.30 10.79 8.33
N PHE A 147 9.11 9.74 7.52
CA PHE A 147 10.21 8.97 6.97
C PHE A 147 10.70 9.57 5.65
N GLU A 148 12.00 9.77 5.53
CA GLU A 148 12.65 10.24 4.29
C GLU A 148 13.67 9.20 3.82
N PRO A 149 13.65 8.80 2.53
CA PRO A 149 14.61 7.85 2.00
C PRO A 149 16.03 8.44 2.02
N LYS A 150 17.01 7.66 2.48
CA LYS A 150 18.42 8.02 2.32
C LYS A 150 18.84 7.78 0.85
N PRO A 151 19.76 8.59 0.30
CA PRO A 151 20.33 8.29 -1.01
C PRO A 151 21.17 7.02 -0.89
N GLU A 152 21.02 6.12 -1.87
CA GLU A 152 21.86 4.92 -2.04
C GLU A 152 23.18 5.28 -2.72
#